data_AF-A0A3P6R5E2-F1
#
_entry.id   AF-A0A3P6R5E2-F1
#
_cell.length_a   1.000
_cell.length_b   1.000
_cell.length_c   1.000
_cell.angle_alpha   90.00
_cell.angle_beta   90.00
_cell.angle_gamma   90.00
#
_symmetry.space_group_name_H-M   'P 1'
#
loop_
_entity.id
_entity.type
_entity.pdbx_description
1 polymer ?
#
loop_
_entity_poly.entity_id
_entity_poly.type
_entity_poly.pdbx_seq_one_letter_code
_entity_poly.pdbx_strand_id
1 'polypeptide(L)'
;MPATLITCFLDDDESRDDPIVGRSIDLSNDVEVSGGGHHVLENARLSALQKDLEKEMKVKDGLEKFMSSNTSASKRYLEDSKNMLDDSKAKIALLRMQIEKIAHQEHDVNLNSDGEDLLVVYMLSQFTNLR
;
A
#
# COMPACT_ATOMS: atom_id res chain seq x y z
N MET A 1 47.03 39.72 14.12
CA MET A 1 46.18 39.39 12.96
C MET A 1 44.89 38.77 13.50
N PRO A 2 43.73 39.30 13.14
CA PRO A 2 42.53 39.35 13.98
C PRO A 2 41.62 38.12 13.85
N ALA A 3 40.91 37.81 14.95
CA ALA A 3 39.76 36.92 14.96
C ALA A 3 38.61 37.57 14.18
N THR A 4 38.09 36.87 13.18
CA THR A 4 36.92 37.30 12.40
C THR A 4 35.66 36.89 13.17
N LEU A 5 35.09 37.83 13.91
CA LEU A 5 33.72 37.72 14.43
C LEU A 5 32.77 38.08 13.29
N ILE A 6 32.12 37.08 12.69
CA ILE A 6 31.00 37.33 11.79
C ILE A 6 29.80 37.68 12.66
N THR A 7 29.44 38.94 12.66
CA THR A 7 28.18 39.48 13.17
C THR A 7 27.08 39.11 12.18
N CYS A 8 26.20 38.18 12.54
CA CYS A 8 24.95 38.02 11.81
C CYS A 8 24.01 39.16 12.22
N PHE A 9 23.97 40.19 11.37
CA PHE A 9 22.94 41.21 11.36
C PHE A 9 21.62 40.59 10.86
N LEU A 10 20.57 40.81 11.67
CA LEU A 10 19.15 41.06 11.38
C LEU A 10 18.52 40.51 10.09
N ASP A 11 17.38 39.84 10.25
CA ASP A 11 16.13 40.29 9.62
C ASP A 11 14.97 40.01 10.58
N ASP A 12 14.24 41.09 10.86
CA ASP A 12 12.93 41.14 11.50
C ASP A 12 11.92 40.27 10.73
N ASP A 13 11.17 39.40 11.42
CA ASP A 13 9.86 38.99 10.91
C ASP A 13 8.84 39.00 12.06
N GLU A 14 7.78 39.72 11.75
CA GLU A 14 6.73 40.23 12.59
C GLU A 14 5.63 39.17 12.79
N SER A 15 4.82 39.40 13.82
CA SER A 15 3.37 39.14 13.81
C SER A 15 2.81 37.95 14.61
N ARG A 16 2.29 38.32 15.79
CA ARG A 16 0.92 38.03 16.28
C ARG A 16 0.50 36.58 16.48
N ASP A 17 0.60 36.15 17.74
CA ASP A 17 -0.33 35.18 18.32
C ASP A 17 -1.71 35.84 18.54
N ASP A 18 -2.55 35.88 17.49
CA ASP A 18 -3.98 36.14 17.64
C ASP A 18 -4.70 34.79 17.90
N PRO A 19 -5.31 34.55 19.08
CA PRO A 19 -6.20 33.41 19.26
C PRO A 19 -7.47 33.67 18.46
N ILE A 20 -7.67 32.91 17.37
CA ILE A 20 -8.92 32.94 16.61
C ILE A 20 -10.08 32.57 17.57
N VAL A 21 -10.81 33.63 17.87
CA VAL A 21 -12.11 33.71 18.51
C VAL A 21 -13.04 32.63 17.96
N GLY A 22 -13.76 32.00 18.88
CA GLY A 22 -14.70 30.92 18.66
C GLY A 22 -15.55 31.12 17.41
N ARG A 23 -15.31 30.25 16.43
CA ARG A 23 -16.27 30.00 15.37
C ARG A 23 -17.23 28.95 15.90
N SER A 24 -18.39 29.41 16.37
CA SER A 24 -19.58 28.56 16.47
C SER A 24 -19.73 27.86 15.12
N ILE A 25 -19.43 26.57 15.08
CA ILE A 25 -19.89 25.71 14.00
C ILE A 25 -21.39 25.56 14.21
N ASP A 26 -22.14 26.44 13.54
CA ASP A 26 -23.54 26.21 13.24
C ASP A 26 -23.65 24.85 12.56
N LEU A 27 -24.17 23.87 13.30
CA LEU A 27 -24.52 22.54 12.78
C LEU A 27 -25.84 22.63 12.01
N SER A 28 -25.86 23.50 11.01
CA SER A 28 -26.87 23.53 9.96
C SER A 28 -26.17 23.24 8.64
N ASN A 29 -25.69 22.00 8.49
CA ASN A 29 -25.41 21.46 7.18
C ASN A 29 -26.56 20.53 6.83
N ASP A 30 -27.48 21.12 6.08
CA ASP A 30 -28.54 20.44 5.37
C ASP A 30 -27.99 19.21 4.64
N VAL A 31 -28.71 18.11 4.79
CA VAL A 31 -28.38 16.83 4.18
C VAL A 31 -28.64 16.96 2.67
N GLU A 32 -27.59 17.25 1.89
CA GLU A 32 -27.61 17.06 0.44
C GLU A 32 -26.72 15.86 0.11
N VAL A 33 -27.38 14.71 -0.02
CA VAL A 33 -26.77 13.46 -0.46
C VAL A 33 -26.44 13.61 -1.96
N SER A 34 -25.15 13.62 -2.31
CA SER A 34 -24.73 13.50 -3.71
C SER A 34 -23.36 12.83 -3.78
N GLY A 35 -23.27 11.74 -4.56
CA GLY A 35 -22.30 10.65 -4.48
C GLY A 35 -20.82 10.96 -4.81
N GLY A 36 -20.32 12.16 -4.52
CA GLY A 36 -18.93 12.55 -4.80
C GLY A 36 -17.89 12.03 -3.80
N GLY A 37 -18.26 11.82 -2.53
CA GLY A 37 -17.32 11.40 -1.48
C GLY A 37 -16.88 9.93 -1.57
N HIS A 38 -17.76 9.06 -2.08
CA HIS A 38 -17.48 7.62 -2.22
C HIS A 38 -16.40 7.37 -3.28
N HIS A 39 -16.55 8.01 -4.44
CA HIS A 39 -15.65 7.84 -5.58
C HIS A 39 -14.23 8.35 -5.29
N VAL A 40 -14.06 9.40 -4.47
CA VAL A 40 -12.72 9.89 -4.08
C VAL A 40 -12.01 8.90 -3.18
N LEU A 41 -12.72 8.28 -2.22
CA LEU A 41 -12.15 7.28 -1.33
C LEU A 41 -11.82 5.97 -2.08
N GLU A 42 -12.66 5.56 -3.04
CA GLU A 42 -12.40 4.40 -3.89
C GLU A 42 -11.18 4.60 -4.79
N ASN A 43 -11.02 5.78 -5.38
CA ASN A 43 -9.83 6.11 -6.16
C ASN A 43 -8.55 6.09 -5.31
N ALA A 44 -8.61 6.60 -4.08
CA ALA A 44 -7.46 6.54 -3.16
C ALA A 44 -7.12 5.08 -2.78
N ARG A 45 -8.15 4.24 -2.53
CA ARG A 45 -7.98 2.81 -2.25
C ARG A 45 -7.41 2.06 -3.45
N LEU A 46 -7.93 2.30 -4.65
CA LEU A 46 -7.46 1.68 -5.88
C LEU A 46 -6.00 2.07 -6.16
N SER A 47 -5.63 3.35 -5.98
CA SER A 47 -4.26 3.82 -6.13
C SER A 47 -3.30 3.15 -5.13
N ALA A 48 -3.72 3.00 -3.87
CA ALA A 48 -2.93 2.31 -2.86
C ALA A 48 -2.70 0.83 -3.22
N LEU A 49 -3.74 0.13 -3.67
CA LEU A 49 -3.65 -1.27 -4.10
C LEU A 49 -2.74 -1.45 -5.32
N GLN A 50 -2.81 -0.54 -6.30
CA GLN A 50 -1.93 -0.55 -7.47
C GLN A 50 -0.46 -0.34 -7.06
N LYS A 51 -0.21 0.58 -6.12
CA LYS A 51 1.14 0.81 -5.59
C LYS A 51 1.70 -0.42 -4.87
N ASP A 52 0.87 -1.11 -4.10
CA ASP A 52 1.28 -2.36 -3.44
C ASP A 52 1.47 -3.50 -4.44
N LEU A 53 0.64 -3.58 -5.47
CA LEU A 53 0.82 -4.53 -6.57
C LEU A 53 2.16 -4.32 -7.28
N GLU A 54 2.54 -3.07 -7.55
CA GLU A 54 3.83 -2.76 -8.18
C GLU A 54 5.02 -3.19 -7.32
N LYS A 55 4.94 -2.97 -6.00
CA LYS A 55 6.00 -3.42 -5.07
C LYS A 55 6.14 -4.94 -5.10
N GLU A 56 5.04 -5.68 -5.03
CA GLU A 56 5.09 -7.14 -5.05
C GLU A 56 5.58 -7.68 -6.39
N MET A 57 5.19 -7.08 -7.51
CA MET A 57 5.75 -7.43 -8.82
C MET A 57 7.28 -7.27 -8.85
N LYS A 58 7.81 -6.18 -8.29
CA LYS A 58 9.26 -5.95 -8.17
C LYS A 58 9.94 -6.97 -7.25
N VAL A 59 9.31 -7.33 -6.14
CA VAL A 59 9.82 -8.37 -5.23
C VAL A 59 9.88 -9.72 -5.95
N LYS A 60 8.80 -10.13 -6.61
CA LYS A 60 8.71 -11.36 -7.39
C LYS A 60 9.79 -11.42 -8.48
N ASP A 61 9.91 -10.38 -9.31
CA ASP A 61 10.93 -10.32 -10.37
C ASP A 61 12.37 -10.32 -9.79
N GLY A 62 12.58 -9.61 -8.69
CA GLY A 62 13.86 -9.57 -7.98
C GLY A 62 14.29 -10.94 -7.44
N LEU A 63 13.34 -11.69 -6.86
CA LEU A 63 13.57 -13.05 -6.35
C LEU A 63 13.78 -14.05 -7.49
N GLU A 64 12.98 -13.99 -8.56
CA GLU A 64 13.18 -14.82 -9.76
C GLU A 64 14.57 -14.60 -10.36
N LYS A 65 15.00 -13.34 -10.47
CA LYS A 65 16.35 -12.98 -10.95
C LYS A 65 17.44 -13.43 -10.00
N PHE A 66 17.24 -13.28 -8.68
CA PHE A 66 18.19 -13.71 -7.66
C PHE A 66 18.40 -15.23 -7.73
N MET A 67 17.32 -16.01 -7.74
CA MET A 67 17.37 -17.47 -7.82
C MET A 67 17.97 -17.96 -9.14
N SER A 68 17.70 -17.26 -10.25
CA SER A 68 18.26 -17.63 -11.57
C SER A 68 19.73 -17.29 -11.72
N SER A 69 20.18 -16.16 -11.14
CA SER A 69 21.56 -15.68 -11.29
C SER A 69 22.52 -16.24 -10.23
N ASN A 70 21.99 -16.66 -9.08
CA ASN A 70 22.79 -16.98 -7.90
C ASN A 70 22.75 -18.50 -7.58
N THR A 71 23.11 -19.32 -8.57
CA THR A 71 23.12 -20.80 -8.47
C THR A 71 24.10 -21.36 -7.44
N SER A 72 25.05 -20.57 -6.96
CA SER A 72 25.97 -20.94 -5.88
C SER A 72 25.51 -20.51 -4.48
N ALA A 73 24.32 -19.95 -4.33
CA ALA A 73 23.76 -19.61 -3.02
C ALA A 73 23.53 -20.87 -2.16
N SER A 74 23.59 -20.71 -0.83
CA SER A 74 23.34 -21.84 0.08
C SER A 74 21.90 -22.35 -0.09
N LYS A 75 21.70 -23.67 0.10
CA LYS A 75 20.37 -24.29 -0.01
C LYS A 75 19.31 -23.57 0.84
N ARG A 76 19.67 -23.16 2.05
CA ARG A 76 18.77 -22.42 2.96
C ARG A 76 18.34 -21.08 2.36
N TYR A 77 19.26 -20.32 1.78
CA TYR A 77 18.91 -19.05 1.14
C TYR A 77 18.01 -19.22 -0.08
N LEU A 78 18.22 -20.28 -0.87
CA LEU A 78 17.36 -20.58 -2.02
C LEU A 78 15.94 -20.99 -1.58
N GLU A 79 15.83 -21.74 -0.50
CA GLU A 79 14.55 -22.16 0.09
C GLU A 79 13.80 -20.96 0.68
N ASP A 80 14.48 -20.09 1.43
CA ASP A 80 13.89 -18.84 1.92
C ASP A 80 13.42 -17.95 0.75
N SER A 81 14.24 -17.82 -0.30
CA SER A 81 13.88 -17.05 -1.50
C SER A 81 12.67 -17.63 -2.25
N LYS A 82 12.57 -18.96 -2.29
CA LYS A 82 11.42 -19.66 -2.89
C LYS A 82 10.14 -19.41 -2.09
N ASN A 83 10.20 -19.51 -0.77
CA ASN A 83 9.05 -19.24 0.09
C ASN A 83 8.58 -17.79 -0.07
N MET A 84 9.51 -16.83 -0.04
CA MET A 84 9.19 -15.42 -0.27
C MET A 84 8.63 -15.16 -1.68
N LEU A 85 9.08 -15.91 -2.69
CA LEU A 85 8.56 -15.81 -4.06
C LEU A 85 7.12 -16.33 -4.13
N ASP A 86 6.84 -17.45 -3.47
CA ASP A 86 5.52 -18.05 -3.41
C ASP A 86 4.54 -17.13 -2.64
N ASP A 87 4.98 -16.51 -1.53
CA ASP A 87 4.22 -15.49 -0.79
C ASP A 87 3.91 -14.25 -1.65
N SER A 88 4.90 -13.74 -2.37
CA SER A 88 4.72 -12.56 -3.22
C SER A 88 3.74 -12.83 -4.37
N LYS A 89 3.78 -14.04 -4.96
CA LYS A 89 2.80 -14.47 -5.98
C LYS A 89 1.37 -14.51 -5.45
N ALA A 90 1.18 -15.06 -4.24
CA ALA A 90 -0.13 -15.09 -3.61
C ALA A 90 -0.65 -13.66 -3.36
N LYS A 91 0.21 -12.76 -2.89
CA LYS A 91 -0.17 -11.36 -2.65
C LYS A 91 -0.52 -10.61 -3.93
N ILE A 92 0.21 -10.85 -5.03
CA ILE A 92 -0.11 -10.31 -6.35
C ILE A 92 -1.51 -10.71 -6.79
N ALA A 93 -1.86 -12.00 -6.65
CA ALA A 93 -3.19 -12.50 -7.02
C ALA A 93 -4.29 -11.81 -6.20
N LEU A 94 -4.10 -11.70 -4.89
CA LEU A 94 -5.05 -11.04 -3.99
C LEU A 94 -5.21 -9.54 -4.32
N LEU A 95 -4.12 -8.84 -4.59
CA LEU A 95 -4.16 -7.41 -4.95
C LEU A 95 -4.87 -7.18 -6.28
N ARG A 96 -4.62 -8.03 -7.29
CA ARG A 96 -5.33 -7.97 -8.58
C ARG A 96 -6.83 -8.18 -8.41
N MET A 97 -7.22 -9.19 -7.65
CA MET A 97 -8.63 -9.46 -7.34
C MET A 97 -9.30 -8.27 -6.62
N GLN A 98 -8.62 -7.64 -5.66
CA GLN A 98 -9.15 -6.46 -4.97
C GLN A 98 -9.28 -5.24 -5.88
N ILE A 99 -8.32 -5.02 -6.78
CA ILE A 99 -8.38 -3.96 -7.78
C ILE A 99 -9.56 -4.19 -8.72
N GLU A 100 -9.72 -5.41 -9.25
CA GLU A 100 -10.84 -5.79 -10.12
C GLU A 100 -12.17 -5.62 -9.39
N LYS A 101 -12.28 -6.06 -8.13
CA LYS A 101 -13.48 -5.88 -7.28
C LYS A 101 -13.88 -4.41 -7.14
N ILE A 102 -12.92 -3.51 -6.92
CA ILE A 102 -13.21 -2.08 -6.74
C ILE A 102 -13.53 -1.44 -8.09
N ALA A 103 -12.81 -1.82 -9.15
CA ALA A 103 -13.06 -1.31 -10.50
C ALA A 103 -14.42 -1.76 -11.07
N HIS A 104 -14.91 -2.93 -10.69
CA HIS A 104 -16.16 -3.54 -11.18
C HIS A 104 -17.33 -3.43 -10.19
N GLN A 105 -17.28 -2.56 -9.17
CA GLN A 105 -18.30 -2.42 -8.12
C GLN A 105 -19.68 -1.91 -8.62
N GLU A 106 -19.93 -1.90 -9.93
CA GLU A 106 -21.26 -1.76 -10.55
C GLU A 106 -22.02 -3.10 -10.71
N HIS A 107 -21.41 -4.27 -10.48
CA HIS A 107 -22.12 -5.56 -10.57
C HIS A 107 -21.80 -6.50 -9.40
N ASP A 108 -22.80 -6.61 -8.52
CA ASP A 108 -23.07 -7.69 -7.57
C ASP A 108 -22.08 -7.97 -6.42
N VAL A 109 -22.57 -7.55 -5.25
CA VAL A 109 -22.34 -8.09 -3.92
C VAL A 109 -22.46 -9.62 -3.85
N ASN A 110 -21.42 -10.37 -4.22
CA ASN A 110 -21.21 -11.70 -3.63
C ASN A 110 -19.77 -12.20 -3.75
N LEU A 111 -18.88 -11.72 -2.88
CA LEU A 111 -17.51 -12.25 -2.75
C LEU A 111 -17.37 -13.13 -1.51
N ASN A 112 -18.40 -13.93 -1.23
CA ASN A 112 -18.39 -14.91 -0.14
C ASN A 112 -17.96 -16.32 -0.61
N SER A 113 -17.39 -16.48 -1.81
CA SER A 113 -17.05 -17.82 -2.32
C SER A 113 -15.65 -17.97 -2.94
N ASP A 114 -15.01 -16.88 -3.39
CA ASP A 114 -13.78 -17.00 -4.22
C ASP A 114 -12.50 -16.74 -3.41
N GLY A 115 -12.63 -16.09 -2.25
CA GLY A 115 -11.53 -15.90 -1.30
C GLY A 115 -11.17 -17.19 -0.55
N GLU A 116 -12.14 -18.07 -0.34
CA GLU A 116 -11.95 -19.37 0.32
C GLU A 116 -11.17 -20.33 -0.58
N ASP A 117 -11.40 -20.32 -1.90
CA ASP A 117 -10.67 -21.16 -2.84
C ASP A 117 -9.18 -20.78 -2.93
N LEU A 118 -8.86 -19.48 -2.87
CA LEU A 118 -7.47 -19.00 -2.81
C LEU A 118 -6.81 -19.27 -1.45
N LEU A 119 -7.58 -19.21 -0.35
CA LEU A 119 -7.11 -19.67 0.96
C LEU A 119 -6.82 -21.17 0.94
N VAL A 120 -7.65 -21.96 0.26
CA VAL A 120 -7.45 -23.41 0.05
C VAL A 120 -6.21 -23.65 -0.81
N VAL A 121 -5.99 -22.91 -1.89
CA VAL A 121 -4.75 -23.00 -2.69
C VAL A 121 -3.52 -22.62 -1.87
N TYR A 122 -3.60 -21.56 -1.05
CA TYR A 122 -2.53 -21.15 -0.13
C TYR A 122 -2.25 -22.24 0.92
N MET A 123 -3.29 -22.76 1.57
CA MET A 123 -3.19 -23.85 2.55
C MET A 123 -2.63 -25.13 1.90
N LEU A 124 -3.12 -25.52 0.73
CA LEU A 124 -2.62 -26.68 -0.01
C LEU A 124 -1.15 -26.51 -0.42
N SER A 125 -0.75 -25.33 -0.88
CA SER A 125 0.65 -25.00 -1.19
C SER A 125 1.57 -25.21 0.02
N GLN A 126 1.13 -24.76 1.20
CA GLN A 126 1.85 -24.94 2.48
C GLN A 126 1.91 -26.42 2.90
N PHE A 127 0.87 -27.23 2.67
CA PHE A 127 0.87 -28.66 2.98
C PHE A 127 1.79 -29.48 2.06
N THR A 128 1.91 -29.13 0.77
CA THR A 128 2.81 -29.84 -0.16
C THR A 128 4.29 -29.63 0.11
N ASN A 129 4.69 -28.50 0.72
CA ASN A 129 6.09 -28.21 1.05
C ASN A 129 6.60 -28.88 2.33
N LEU A 130 5.79 -29.69 3.04
CA LEU A 130 6.15 -30.30 4.32
C LEU A 130 6.52 -31.80 4.23
N ARG A 131 6.87 -32.32 3.05
CA ARG A 131 7.29 -33.73 2.83
C ARG A 131 8.76 -33.81 2.41
#